data_AF-A0A8J0VHL0-F1
#
_entry.id   AF-A0A8J0VHL0-F1
#
_cell.length_a   1.000
_cell.length_b   1.000
_cell.length_c   1.000
_cell.angle_alpha   90.00
_cell.angle_beta   90.00
_cell.angle_gamma   90.00
#
_symmetry.space_group_name_H-M   'P 1'
#
loop_
_entity.id
_entity.type
_entity.pdbx_description
1 polymer ?
#
loop_
_entity_poly.entity_id
_entity_poly.type
_entity_poly.pdbx_seq_one_letter_code
_entity_poly.pdbx_strand_id
1 'polypeptide(L)'
;MDVAEENSEEALLIKQHRKEKKEVQAKIQCMKNSVPKNDKKRRKQMTEDIAKLEAEVEARHKEKLEALAQKPTEPTQVSSITNGVTSLDLGSEEPVQQPRVSKAQKRREKKAAQEKERDDRIAEAEIANLSGARHLESQKLAQILAERELQIRQIPSDGHCMYRAIEHQLNEQGNSLTVANLRSQTADYMQKRAEDFLPFLTNSSTGDMYTQEEFQKYCTDIVNTPAWGGQLEIYATCVWTGGALQFCGTTGHKYREQLVLPDINCHLEDGDL
;
A
#
# COMPACT_ATOMS: atom_id res chain seq x y z
N MET A 1 21.46 -35.56 14.17
CA MET A 1 21.16 -34.77 12.95
C MET A 1 19.69 -34.32 12.98
N ASP A 2 19.07 -34.28 14.17
CA ASP A 2 17.62 -34.45 14.36
C ASP A 2 16.86 -33.14 14.63
N VAL A 3 17.56 -32.10 15.10
CA VAL A 3 16.96 -30.78 15.43
C VAL A 3 16.47 -30.04 14.18
N ALA A 4 17.08 -30.31 13.01
CA ALA A 4 16.68 -29.68 11.75
C ALA A 4 15.42 -30.32 11.14
N GLU A 5 15.15 -31.60 11.42
CA GLU A 5 13.95 -32.31 10.94
C GLU A 5 12.73 -32.00 11.81
N GLU A 6 12.88 -31.92 13.14
CA GLU A 6 11.79 -31.53 14.05
C GLU A 6 11.23 -30.13 13.74
N ASN A 7 12.12 -29.17 13.47
CA ASN A 7 11.73 -27.80 13.11
C ASN A 7 11.01 -27.73 11.74
N SER A 8 11.25 -28.71 10.86
CA SER A 8 10.58 -28.83 9.56
C SER A 8 9.19 -29.49 9.69
N GLU A 9 9.05 -30.50 10.55
CA GLU A 9 7.75 -31.15 10.84
C GLU A 9 6.78 -30.20 11.56
N GLU A 10 7.25 -29.45 12.55
CA GLU A 10 6.45 -28.45 13.27
C GLU A 10 5.97 -27.33 12.33
N ALA A 11 6.85 -26.83 11.46
CA ALA A 11 6.50 -25.82 10.47
C ALA A 11 5.43 -26.30 9.47
N LEU A 12 5.49 -27.56 9.04
CA LEU A 12 4.47 -28.18 8.18
C LEU A 12 3.14 -28.35 8.92
N LEU A 13 3.17 -28.75 10.20
CA LEU A 13 1.98 -28.89 11.03
C LEU A 13 1.27 -27.54 11.24
N ILE A 14 2.03 -26.47 11.51
CA ILE A 14 1.49 -25.11 11.65
C ILE A 14 0.85 -24.65 10.33
N LYS A 15 1.47 -24.96 9.18
CA LYS A 15 0.90 -24.66 7.86
C LYS A 15 -0.41 -25.41 7.62
N GLN A 16 -0.50 -26.67 8.05
CA GLN A 16 -1.73 -27.46 7.98
C GLN A 16 -2.82 -26.89 8.89
N HIS A 17 -2.49 -26.53 10.14
CA HIS A 17 -3.43 -25.89 11.07
C HIS A 17 -3.99 -24.57 10.51
N ARG A 18 -3.16 -23.76 9.84
CA ARG A 18 -3.61 -22.54 9.14
C ARG A 18 -4.60 -22.84 8.01
N LYS A 19 -4.38 -23.91 7.25
CA LYS A 19 -5.30 -24.33 6.18
C LYS A 19 -6.63 -24.83 6.74
N GLU A 20 -6.59 -25.69 7.76
CA GLU A 20 -7.79 -26.23 8.42
C GLU A 20 -8.62 -25.11 9.07
N LYS A 21 -8.00 -24.10 9.68
CA LYS A 21 -8.70 -22.92 10.21
C LYS A 21 -9.43 -22.13 9.11
N LYS A 22 -8.83 -21.96 7.93
CA LYS A 22 -9.48 -21.29 6.79
C LYS A 22 -10.68 -22.08 6.27
N GLU A 23 -10.57 -23.41 6.19
CA GLU A 23 -11.67 -24.29 5.78
C GLU A 23 -12.84 -24.27 6.77
N VAL A 24 -12.53 -24.25 8.07
CA VAL A 24 -13.53 -24.11 9.14
C VAL A 24 -14.27 -22.78 9.05
N GLN A 25 -13.56 -21.68 8.83
CA GLN A 25 -14.18 -20.36 8.66
C GLN A 25 -15.10 -20.30 7.43
N ALA A 26 -14.71 -20.91 6.32
CA ALA A 26 -15.57 -21.02 5.13
C ALA A 26 -16.85 -21.83 5.44
N LYS A 27 -16.73 -22.92 6.20
CA LYS A 27 -17.87 -23.74 6.64
C LYS A 27 -18.81 -22.98 7.59
N ILE A 28 -18.27 -22.23 8.54
CA ILE A 28 -19.04 -21.35 9.44
C ILE A 28 -19.82 -20.31 8.64
N GLN A 29 -19.20 -19.71 7.63
CA GLN A 29 -19.88 -18.73 6.79
C GLN A 29 -21.03 -19.36 5.99
N CYS A 30 -20.84 -20.57 5.46
CA CYS A 30 -21.91 -21.33 4.80
C CYS A 30 -23.06 -21.65 5.76
N MET A 31 -22.77 -22.12 6.98
CA MET A 31 -23.77 -22.39 8.02
C MET A 31 -24.55 -21.13 8.43
N LYS A 32 -23.89 -19.98 8.48
CA LYS A 32 -24.54 -18.69 8.78
C LYS A 32 -25.45 -18.20 7.66
N ASN A 33 -25.12 -18.54 6.42
CA ASN A 33 -25.92 -18.19 5.25
C ASN A 33 -27.13 -19.11 5.07
N SER A 34 -27.05 -20.37 5.50
CA SER A 34 -28.14 -21.35 5.37
C SER A 34 -29.27 -21.20 6.39
N VAL A 35 -29.06 -20.40 7.45
CA VAL A 35 -30.06 -20.15 8.50
C VAL A 35 -30.62 -18.73 8.39
N PRO A 36 -31.91 -18.57 8.04
CA PRO A 36 -32.58 -17.26 7.96
C PRO A 36 -32.55 -16.51 9.30
N LYS A 37 -32.46 -15.18 9.24
CA LYS A 37 -32.34 -14.30 10.42
C LYS A 37 -33.54 -14.37 11.38
N ASN A 38 -34.71 -14.77 10.89
CA ASN A 38 -35.96 -14.81 11.65
C ASN A 38 -36.14 -16.10 12.47
N ASP A 39 -35.40 -17.17 12.18
CA ASP A 39 -35.55 -18.45 12.88
C ASP A 39 -34.65 -18.53 14.13
N LYS A 40 -35.20 -18.11 15.27
CA LYS A 40 -34.50 -18.03 16.55
C LYS A 40 -34.00 -19.39 17.06
N LYS A 41 -34.76 -20.48 16.81
CA LYS A 41 -34.40 -21.83 17.28
C LYS A 41 -33.24 -22.39 16.47
N ARG A 42 -33.32 -22.30 15.13
CA ARG A 42 -32.23 -22.76 14.25
C ARG A 42 -30.96 -21.92 14.40
N ARG A 43 -31.08 -20.61 14.67
CA ARG A 43 -29.90 -19.76 14.95
C ARG A 43 -29.21 -20.12 16.26
N LYS A 44 -29.96 -20.50 17.30
CA LYS A 44 -29.37 -20.98 18.56
C LYS A 44 -28.59 -22.27 18.33
N GLN A 45 -29.21 -23.25 17.67
CA GLN A 45 -28.57 -24.52 17.30
C GLN A 45 -27.31 -24.30 16.45
N MET A 46 -27.41 -23.47 15.41
CA MET A 46 -26.27 -23.12 14.55
C MET A 46 -25.13 -22.48 15.34
N THR A 47 -25.42 -21.65 16.35
CA THR A 47 -24.38 -21.02 17.17
C THR A 47 -23.69 -22.03 18.08
N GLU A 48 -24.45 -22.97 18.64
CA GLU A 48 -23.91 -24.09 19.43
C GLU A 48 -23.06 -25.03 18.56
N ASP A 49 -23.50 -25.34 17.34
CA ASP A 49 -22.76 -26.18 16.39
C ASP A 49 -21.46 -25.49 15.91
N ILE A 50 -21.47 -24.17 15.70
CA ILE A 50 -20.26 -23.39 15.39
C ILE A 50 -19.27 -23.46 16.55
N ALA A 51 -19.72 -23.22 17.78
CA ALA A 51 -18.86 -23.25 18.96
C ALA A 51 -18.26 -24.64 19.19
N LYS A 52 -19.04 -25.71 18.98
CA LYS A 52 -18.57 -27.09 19.06
C LYS A 52 -17.50 -27.39 18.00
N LEU A 53 -17.74 -26.97 16.76
CA LEU A 53 -16.83 -27.23 15.64
C LEU A 53 -15.50 -26.47 15.78
N GLU A 54 -15.53 -25.23 16.29
CA GLU A 54 -14.31 -24.46 16.60
C GLU A 54 -13.52 -25.11 17.74
N ALA A 55 -14.19 -25.49 18.84
CA ALA A 55 -13.55 -26.13 19.98
C ALA A 55 -12.91 -27.48 19.62
N GLU A 56 -13.56 -28.29 18.78
CA GLU A 56 -13.05 -29.60 18.34
C GLU A 56 -11.78 -29.46 17.48
N VAL A 57 -11.72 -28.45 16.61
CA VAL A 57 -10.56 -28.20 15.77
C VAL A 57 -9.39 -27.66 16.61
N GLU A 58 -9.67 -26.75 17.53
CA GLU A 58 -8.66 -26.20 18.43
C GLU A 58 -8.10 -27.25 19.39
N ALA A 59 -8.94 -28.12 19.94
CA ALA A 59 -8.50 -29.25 20.76
C ALA A 59 -7.58 -30.20 19.98
N ARG A 60 -7.95 -30.56 18.74
CA ARG A 60 -7.11 -31.40 17.87
C ARG A 60 -5.80 -30.74 17.49
N HIS A 61 -5.78 -29.43 17.26
CA HIS A 61 -4.55 -28.69 16.95
C HIS A 61 -3.63 -28.62 18.17
N LYS A 62 -4.18 -28.41 19.36
CA LYS A 62 -3.45 -28.39 20.62
C LYS A 62 -2.86 -29.77 20.94
N GLU A 63 -3.65 -30.83 20.84
CA GLU A 63 -3.20 -32.21 21.08
C GLU A 63 -2.08 -32.62 20.12
N LYS A 64 -2.17 -32.26 18.83
CA LYS A 64 -1.10 -32.54 17.85
C LYS A 64 0.21 -31.81 18.15
N LEU A 65 0.13 -30.57 18.66
CA LEU A 65 1.31 -29.81 19.09
C LEU A 65 1.92 -30.39 20.37
N GLU A 66 1.09 -30.77 21.34
CA GLU A 66 1.54 -31.42 22.58
C GLU A 66 2.14 -32.80 22.33
N ALA A 67 1.61 -33.58 21.37
CA ALA A 67 2.15 -34.87 20.97
C ALA A 67 3.51 -34.77 20.27
N LEU A 68 3.75 -33.70 19.50
CA LEU A 68 5.07 -33.42 18.93
C LEU A 68 6.07 -32.98 20.01
N ALA A 69 5.63 -32.19 21.00
CA ALA A 69 6.45 -31.78 22.13
C ALA A 69 6.81 -32.94 23.09
N GLN A 70 6.04 -34.05 23.06
CA GLN A 70 6.23 -35.22 23.92
C GLN A 70 6.93 -36.41 23.24
N LYS A 71 7.46 -36.27 22.01
CA LYS A 71 8.30 -37.32 21.41
C LYS A 71 9.50 -37.60 22.34
N PRO A 72 9.63 -38.80 22.94
CA PRO A 72 10.64 -39.07 23.95
C PRO A 72 12.02 -39.20 23.30
N THR A 73 12.93 -38.30 23.63
CA THR A 73 14.37 -38.60 23.67
C THR A 73 14.66 -39.19 25.06
N GLU A 74 15.10 -40.46 25.09
CA GLU A 74 15.53 -41.16 26.32
C GLU A 74 16.70 -40.42 27.04
N PRO A 75 16.88 -40.63 28.35
CA PRO A 75 17.25 -39.59 29.30
C PRO A 75 18.76 -39.48 29.51
N THR A 76 19.26 -38.25 29.67
CA THR A 76 20.53 -38.01 30.38
C THR A 76 20.32 -36.96 31.48
N GLN A 77 20.44 -37.50 32.69
CA GLN A 77 20.60 -36.92 34.02
C GLN A 77 20.89 -35.40 34.15
N VAL A 78 19.96 -34.76 34.87
CA VAL A 78 20.10 -33.75 35.95
C VAL A 78 21.40 -32.91 36.04
N SER A 79 21.26 -31.59 36.03
CA SER A 79 21.39 -30.77 37.25
C SER A 79 21.17 -29.27 36.98
N SER A 80 20.65 -28.60 38.00
CA SER A 80 20.96 -27.21 38.39
C SER A 80 19.87 -26.13 38.17
N ILE A 81 19.25 -25.76 39.31
CA ILE A 81 18.75 -24.42 39.73
C ILE A 81 17.46 -23.98 39.02
N THR A 82 16.31 -23.88 39.70
CA THR A 82 15.99 -22.80 40.65
C THR A 82 15.17 -23.25 41.87
N ASN A 83 15.69 -22.96 43.06
CA ASN A 83 14.94 -22.91 44.31
C ASN A 83 14.04 -21.67 44.35
N GLY A 84 12.78 -21.83 44.75
CA GLY A 84 11.85 -20.74 44.97
C GLY A 84 10.45 -21.21 45.40
N VAL A 85 10.37 -22.10 46.39
CA VAL A 85 9.11 -22.57 46.97
C VAL A 85 8.92 -21.95 48.36
N THR A 86 8.05 -20.95 48.46
CA THR A 86 7.34 -20.46 49.66
C THR A 86 6.11 -19.73 49.10
N SER A 87 4.85 -19.92 49.48
CA SER A 87 4.21 -20.56 50.61
C SER A 87 2.84 -21.03 50.13
N LEU A 88 2.36 -22.13 50.72
CA LEU A 88 0.96 -22.53 50.63
C LEU A 88 0.07 -21.45 51.27
N ASP A 89 -1.07 -21.17 50.63
CA ASP A 89 -2.32 -20.92 51.34
C ASP A 89 -3.47 -21.50 50.50
N LEU A 90 -4.20 -22.42 51.14
CA LEU A 90 -5.35 -23.15 50.64
C LEU A 90 -6.54 -22.64 51.44
N GLY A 91 -7.46 -21.91 50.79
CA GLY A 91 -8.80 -21.72 51.34
C GLY A 91 -9.44 -20.37 51.05
N SER A 92 -10.19 -20.30 49.95
CA SER A 92 -11.55 -19.73 49.93
C SER A 92 -12.11 -19.78 48.51
N GLU A 93 -13.10 -20.65 48.31
CA GLU A 93 -14.03 -20.55 47.19
C GLU A 93 -14.85 -19.28 47.35
N GLU A 94 -14.59 -18.28 46.50
CA GLU A 94 -15.48 -17.12 46.29
C GLU A 94 -15.53 -16.86 44.77
N PRO A 95 -16.74 -16.69 44.18
CA PRO A 95 -16.92 -16.61 42.74
C PRO A 95 -16.34 -15.29 42.21
N VAL A 96 -15.28 -15.38 41.39
CA VAL A 96 -14.69 -14.23 40.68
C VAL A 96 -15.75 -13.63 39.75
N GLN A 97 -16.38 -12.55 40.20
CA GLN A 97 -17.27 -11.72 39.40
C GLN A 97 -16.44 -11.09 38.27
N GLN A 98 -16.61 -11.58 37.05
CA GLN A 98 -16.01 -10.95 35.87
C GLN A 98 -16.60 -9.53 35.71
N PRO A 99 -15.75 -8.48 35.59
CA PRO A 99 -16.24 -7.13 35.39
C PRO A 99 -17.04 -7.06 34.09
N ARG A 100 -18.30 -6.59 34.18
CA ARG A 100 -19.16 -6.39 33.01
C ARG A 100 -18.57 -5.29 32.13
N VAL A 101 -17.79 -5.70 31.13
CA VAL A 101 -17.23 -4.81 30.10
C VAL A 101 -18.34 -3.95 29.50
N SER A 102 -18.19 -2.63 29.60
CA SER A 102 -19.20 -1.69 29.13
C SER A 102 -19.43 -1.82 27.62
N LYS A 103 -20.66 -1.59 27.15
CA LYS A 103 -21.00 -1.54 25.71
C LYS A 103 -20.12 -0.55 24.94
N ALA A 104 -19.65 0.53 25.58
CA ALA A 104 -18.73 1.50 24.98
C ALA A 104 -17.31 0.95 24.81
N GLN A 105 -16.82 0.21 25.80
CA GLN A 105 -15.52 -0.44 25.76
C GLN A 105 -15.48 -1.54 24.68
N LYS A 106 -16.53 -2.36 24.59
CA LYS A 106 -16.68 -3.37 23.52
C LYS A 106 -16.70 -2.76 22.10
N ARG A 107 -17.22 -1.53 21.94
CA ARG A 107 -17.19 -0.81 20.65
C ARG A 107 -15.78 -0.31 20.30
N ARG A 108 -15.02 0.21 21.29
CA ARG A 108 -13.63 0.66 21.10
C ARG A 108 -12.72 -0.51 20.78
N GLU A 109 -12.83 -1.60 21.52
CA GLU A 109 -12.06 -2.83 21.30
C GLU A 109 -12.34 -3.43 19.92
N LYS A 110 -13.61 -3.44 19.48
CA LYS A 110 -13.95 -3.88 18.11
C LYS A 110 -13.33 -2.98 17.03
N LYS A 111 -13.31 -1.66 17.22
CA LYS A 111 -12.67 -0.73 16.27
C LYS A 111 -11.16 -0.93 16.24
N ALA A 112 -10.53 -1.05 17.40
CA ALA A 112 -9.09 -1.29 17.52
C ALA A 112 -8.68 -2.64 16.90
N ALA A 113 -9.50 -3.69 17.08
CA ALA A 113 -9.26 -4.99 16.45
C ALA A 113 -9.39 -4.92 14.91
N GLN A 114 -10.35 -4.15 14.38
CA GLN A 114 -10.50 -3.95 12.94
C GLN A 114 -9.37 -3.12 12.33
N GLU A 115 -8.88 -2.11 13.05
CA GLU A 115 -7.73 -1.31 12.65
C GLU A 115 -6.46 -2.15 12.65
N LYS A 116 -6.23 -2.94 13.71
CA LYS A 116 -5.13 -3.90 13.75
C LYS A 116 -5.21 -4.94 12.63
N GLU A 117 -6.37 -5.53 12.37
CA GLU A 117 -6.52 -6.49 11.26
C GLU A 117 -6.24 -5.83 9.89
N ARG A 118 -6.63 -4.57 9.72
CA ARG A 118 -6.31 -3.80 8.52
C ARG A 118 -4.81 -3.57 8.41
N ASP A 119 -4.16 -3.17 9.49
CA ASP A 119 -2.72 -2.90 9.52
C ASP A 119 -1.91 -4.19 9.30
N ASP A 120 -2.30 -5.30 9.93
CA ASP A 120 -1.70 -6.62 9.72
C ASP A 120 -1.84 -7.04 8.24
N ARG A 121 -3.00 -6.81 7.62
CA ARG A 121 -3.22 -7.09 6.19
C ARG A 121 -2.37 -6.21 5.27
N ILE A 122 -2.15 -4.95 5.65
CA ILE A 122 -1.27 -4.03 4.92
C ILE A 122 0.18 -4.53 5.04
N ALA A 123 0.62 -4.88 6.24
CA ALA A 123 1.97 -5.40 6.49
C ALA A 123 2.24 -6.70 5.72
N GLU A 124 1.29 -7.65 5.70
CA GLU A 124 1.40 -8.87 4.90
C GLU A 124 1.52 -8.56 3.39
N ALA A 125 0.73 -7.60 2.89
CA ALA A 125 0.80 -7.17 1.50
C ALA A 125 2.12 -6.46 1.17
N GLU A 126 2.67 -5.66 2.09
CA GLU A 126 3.99 -5.04 1.94
C GLU A 126 5.10 -6.08 1.87
N ILE A 127 5.08 -7.09 2.74
CA ILE A 127 6.03 -8.21 2.72
C ILE A 127 5.94 -8.96 1.39
N ALA A 128 4.73 -9.26 0.91
CA ALA A 128 4.56 -9.90 -0.40
C ALA A 128 5.10 -9.01 -1.53
N ASN A 129 4.88 -7.70 -1.46
CA ASN A 129 5.39 -6.73 -2.44
C ASN A 129 6.91 -6.64 -2.47
N LEU A 130 7.64 -6.93 -1.38
CA LEU A 130 9.11 -6.95 -1.39
C LEU A 130 9.69 -7.93 -2.42
N SER A 131 9.03 -9.07 -2.63
CA SER A 131 9.40 -10.04 -3.68
C SER A 131 8.75 -9.76 -5.04
N GLY A 132 7.89 -8.75 -5.10
CA GLY A 132 7.11 -8.42 -6.30
C GLY A 132 7.97 -7.80 -7.40
N ALA A 133 7.58 -8.03 -8.65
CA ALA A 133 8.26 -7.50 -9.83
C ALA A 133 8.49 -5.97 -9.76
N ARG A 134 7.50 -5.23 -9.23
CA ARG A 134 7.59 -3.76 -9.05
C ARG A 134 8.70 -3.36 -8.08
N HIS A 135 8.86 -4.07 -6.96
CA HIS A 135 9.89 -3.73 -5.97
C HIS A 135 11.28 -4.02 -6.52
N LEU A 136 11.44 -5.16 -7.21
CA LEU A 136 12.69 -5.50 -7.91
C LEU A 136 13.04 -4.47 -9.00
N GLU A 137 12.06 -4.02 -9.79
CA GLU A 137 12.26 -2.96 -10.78
C GLU A 137 12.66 -1.63 -10.13
N SER A 138 11.99 -1.25 -9.04
CA SER A 138 12.29 -0.02 -8.30
C SER A 138 13.70 -0.05 -7.69
N GLN A 139 14.14 -1.20 -7.16
CA GLN A 139 15.51 -1.38 -6.67
C GLN A 139 16.54 -1.26 -7.79
N LYS A 140 16.28 -1.88 -8.95
CA LYS A 140 17.17 -1.78 -10.12
C LYS A 140 17.29 -0.34 -10.60
N LEU A 141 16.16 0.38 -10.70
CA LEU A 141 16.16 1.79 -11.07
C LEU A 141 16.96 2.63 -10.05
N ALA A 142 16.76 2.38 -8.75
CA ALA A 142 17.51 3.06 -7.70
C ALA A 142 19.03 2.80 -7.79
N GLN A 143 19.45 1.58 -8.13
CA GLN A 143 20.87 1.26 -8.35
C GLN A 143 21.45 2.03 -9.55
N ILE A 144 20.74 2.02 -10.69
CA ILE A 144 21.17 2.74 -11.90
C ILE A 144 21.28 4.25 -11.66
N LEU A 145 20.35 4.82 -10.89
CA LEU A 145 20.38 6.23 -10.53
C LEU A 145 21.53 6.54 -9.55
N ALA A 146 21.79 5.66 -8.57
CA ALA A 146 22.87 5.84 -7.61
C ALA A 146 24.26 5.84 -8.27
N GLU A 147 24.48 5.02 -9.31
CA GLU A 147 25.69 5.05 -10.14
C GLU A 147 25.93 6.40 -10.83
N ARG A 148 24.88 7.21 -10.97
CA ARG A 148 24.90 8.55 -11.58
C ARG A 148 24.78 9.67 -10.54
N GLU A 149 24.90 9.34 -9.26
CA GLU A 149 24.72 10.28 -8.13
C GLU A 149 23.31 10.89 -8.06
N LEU A 150 22.30 10.17 -8.58
CA LEU A 150 20.89 10.56 -8.57
C LEU A 150 20.10 9.68 -7.59
N GLN A 151 18.99 10.21 -7.08
CA GLN A 151 18.06 9.49 -6.21
C GLN A 151 16.61 9.80 -6.54
N ILE A 152 15.73 8.82 -6.33
CA ILE A 152 14.28 9.01 -6.51
C ILE A 152 13.73 9.75 -5.29
N ARG A 153 13.14 10.92 -5.53
CA ARG A 153 12.32 11.62 -4.53
C ARG A 153 10.87 11.15 -4.65
N GLN A 154 10.27 10.76 -3.52
CA GLN A 154 8.85 10.43 -3.50
C GLN A 154 7.99 11.69 -3.61
N ILE A 155 7.14 11.72 -4.63
CA ILE A 155 6.14 12.77 -4.87
C ILE A 155 4.75 12.18 -4.61
N PRO A 156 3.82 12.90 -3.95
CA PRO A 156 2.46 12.43 -3.76
C PRO A 156 1.80 11.99 -5.07
N SER A 157 1.12 10.85 -5.05
CA SER A 157 0.39 10.29 -6.19
C SER A 157 -0.98 10.97 -6.37
N ASP A 158 -0.99 12.29 -6.50
CA ASP A 158 -2.17 13.10 -6.78
C ASP A 158 -2.12 13.65 -8.23
N GLY A 159 -3.15 14.38 -8.64
CA GLY A 159 -3.19 14.97 -9.97
C GLY A 159 -2.25 16.16 -10.19
N HIS A 160 -1.49 16.57 -9.17
CA HIS A 160 -0.47 17.60 -9.27
C HIS A 160 0.95 17.02 -9.34
N CYS A 161 1.11 15.69 -9.34
CA CYS A 161 2.40 15.02 -9.23
C CYS A 161 3.45 15.51 -10.23
N MET A 162 3.08 15.74 -11.49
CA MET A 162 3.99 16.28 -12.52
C MET A 162 4.52 17.66 -12.13
N TYR A 163 3.63 18.59 -11.78
CA TYR A 163 4.01 19.94 -11.36
C TYR A 163 4.77 19.95 -10.04
N ARG A 164 4.44 19.05 -9.09
CA ARG A 164 5.20 18.89 -7.83
C ARG A 164 6.61 18.37 -8.08
N ALA A 165 6.79 17.47 -9.04
CA ALA A 165 8.12 16.98 -9.42
C ALA A 165 8.96 18.11 -10.01
N ILE A 166 8.37 18.93 -10.90
CA ILE A 166 9.05 20.10 -11.49
C ILE A 166 9.34 21.16 -10.43
N GLU A 167 8.37 21.51 -9.58
CA GLU A 167 8.54 22.43 -8.44
C GLU A 167 9.71 21.99 -7.55
N HIS A 168 9.81 20.71 -7.21
CA HIS A 168 10.93 20.20 -6.44
C HIS A 168 12.27 20.44 -7.14
N GLN A 169 12.38 20.09 -8.43
CA GLN A 169 13.65 20.27 -9.17
C GLN A 169 14.03 21.75 -9.31
N LEU A 170 13.06 22.63 -9.56
CA LEU A 170 13.29 24.06 -9.67
C LEU A 170 13.73 24.68 -8.33
N ASN A 171 13.12 24.25 -7.22
CA ASN A 171 13.50 24.71 -5.89
C ASN A 171 14.93 24.32 -5.53
N GLU A 172 15.39 23.11 -5.89
CA GLU A 172 16.78 22.68 -5.71
C GLU A 172 17.78 23.54 -6.52
N GLN A 173 17.32 24.13 -7.64
CA GLN A 173 18.09 25.07 -8.46
C GLN A 173 17.97 26.53 -8.00
N GLY A 174 17.25 26.81 -6.90
CA GLY A 174 17.04 28.15 -6.36
C GLY A 174 15.86 28.92 -6.96
N ASN A 175 15.02 28.28 -7.77
CA ASN A 175 13.81 28.88 -8.34
C ASN A 175 12.59 28.57 -7.45
N SER A 176 12.08 29.57 -6.73
CA SER A 176 10.95 29.42 -5.79
C SER A 176 9.57 29.44 -6.47
N LEU A 177 9.36 28.60 -7.48
CA LEU A 177 8.08 28.49 -8.19
C LEU A 177 7.16 27.48 -7.52
N THR A 178 5.90 27.87 -7.29
CA THR A 178 4.90 26.96 -6.72
C THR A 178 4.17 26.16 -7.81
N VAL A 179 3.53 25.03 -7.46
CA VAL A 179 2.61 24.30 -8.36
C VAL A 179 1.57 25.23 -9.00
N ALA A 180 1.03 26.19 -8.23
CA ALA A 180 0.05 27.14 -8.74
C ALA A 180 0.67 28.05 -9.81
N ASN A 181 1.88 28.58 -9.56
CA ASN A 181 2.60 29.39 -10.55
C ASN A 181 2.93 28.58 -11.81
N LEU A 182 3.38 27.33 -11.65
CA LEU A 182 3.70 26.47 -12.78
C LEU A 182 2.48 26.21 -13.66
N ARG A 183 1.32 25.91 -13.06
CA ARG A 183 0.07 25.70 -13.80
C ARG A 183 -0.39 26.94 -14.54
N SER A 184 -0.40 28.10 -13.87
CA SER A 184 -0.77 29.38 -14.49
C SER A 184 0.15 29.73 -15.66
N GLN A 185 1.47 29.70 -15.46
CA GLN A 185 2.43 30.05 -16.50
C GLN A 185 2.39 29.07 -17.68
N THR A 186 2.15 27.79 -17.42
CA THR A 186 1.98 26.77 -18.47
C THR A 186 0.74 27.09 -19.31
N ALA A 187 -0.41 27.32 -18.68
CA ALA A 187 -1.64 27.67 -19.40
C ALA A 187 -1.53 28.99 -20.17
N ASP A 188 -0.88 30.00 -19.59
CA ASP A 188 -0.66 31.29 -20.24
C ASP A 188 0.27 31.16 -21.46
N TYR A 189 1.33 30.35 -21.35
CA TYR A 189 2.23 30.06 -22.46
C TYR A 189 1.49 29.33 -23.60
N MET A 190 0.71 28.30 -23.26
CA MET A 190 -0.07 27.54 -24.23
C MET A 190 -1.10 28.41 -24.95
N GLN A 191 -1.79 29.29 -24.23
CA GLN A 191 -2.77 30.22 -24.81
C GLN A 191 -2.14 31.22 -25.78
N LYS A 192 -0.97 31.77 -25.45
CA LYS A 192 -0.25 32.72 -26.32
C LYS A 192 0.25 32.10 -27.62
N ARG A 193 0.40 30.77 -27.64
CA ARG A 193 0.92 30.01 -28.79
C ARG A 193 -0.01 28.89 -29.19
N ALA A 194 -1.32 29.14 -29.18
CA ALA A 194 -2.35 28.12 -29.40
C ALA A 194 -2.12 27.27 -30.65
N GLU A 195 -1.63 27.88 -31.73
CA GLU A 195 -1.33 27.22 -33.01
C GLU A 195 -0.28 26.09 -32.89
N ASP A 196 0.65 26.20 -31.92
CA ASP A 196 1.69 25.19 -31.67
C ASP A 196 1.13 23.97 -30.92
N PHE A 197 -0.02 24.11 -30.25
CA PHE A 197 -0.60 23.08 -29.37
C PHE A 197 -1.87 22.44 -29.93
N LEU A 198 -2.72 23.22 -30.60
CA LEU A 198 -3.99 22.78 -31.16
C LEU A 198 -3.88 21.51 -32.05
N PRO A 199 -2.87 21.36 -32.94
CA PRO A 199 -2.71 20.16 -33.76
C PRO A 199 -2.58 18.85 -32.97
N PHE A 200 -2.23 18.92 -31.69
CA PHE A 200 -1.99 17.76 -30.83
C PHE A 200 -3.15 17.49 -29.85
N LEU A 201 -4.20 18.32 -29.87
CA LEU A 201 -5.36 18.19 -28.98
C LEU A 201 -6.59 17.76 -29.78
N THR A 202 -7.13 16.58 -29.44
CA THR A 202 -8.30 16.00 -30.10
C THR A 202 -9.39 15.59 -29.11
N ASN A 203 -10.64 15.75 -29.52
CA ASN A 203 -11.80 15.38 -28.71
C ASN A 203 -11.97 13.85 -28.76
N SER A 204 -12.00 13.20 -27.59
CA SER A 204 -12.08 11.74 -27.51
C SER A 204 -13.39 11.17 -28.06
N SER A 205 -14.45 11.97 -28.14
CA SER A 205 -15.77 11.54 -28.63
C SER A 205 -15.90 11.69 -30.14
N THR A 206 -15.38 12.78 -30.71
CA THR A 206 -15.54 13.09 -32.14
C THR A 206 -14.31 12.72 -32.96
N GLY A 207 -13.13 12.68 -32.34
CA GLY A 207 -11.84 12.50 -33.01
C GLY A 207 -11.31 13.77 -33.68
N ASP A 208 -12.10 14.85 -33.68
CA ASP A 208 -11.73 16.13 -34.28
C ASP A 208 -10.73 16.89 -33.41
N MET A 209 -9.99 17.81 -34.02
CA MET A 209 -9.15 18.76 -33.31
C MET A 209 -10.01 19.66 -32.41
N TYR A 210 -9.42 20.10 -31.29
CA TYR A 210 -10.09 21.04 -30.40
C TYR A 210 -10.47 22.32 -31.13
N THR A 211 -11.66 22.84 -30.85
CA THR A 211 -12.00 24.22 -31.21
C THR A 211 -11.25 25.20 -30.31
N GLN A 212 -11.25 26.48 -30.67
CA GLN A 212 -10.64 27.51 -29.84
C GLN A 212 -11.26 27.58 -28.45
N GLU A 213 -12.58 27.37 -28.35
CA GLU A 213 -13.32 27.36 -27.08
C GLU A 213 -12.95 26.14 -26.23
N GLU A 214 -12.83 24.96 -26.84
CA GLU A 214 -12.38 23.74 -26.15
C GLU A 214 -10.93 23.89 -25.64
N PHE A 215 -10.07 24.55 -26.43
CA PHE A 215 -8.70 24.85 -26.03
C PHE A 215 -8.60 25.84 -24.87
N GLN A 216 -9.43 26.90 -24.87
CA GLN A 216 -9.52 27.82 -23.74
C GLN A 216 -9.99 27.10 -22.47
N LYS A 217 -10.98 26.21 -22.60
CA LYS A 217 -11.43 25.36 -21.49
C LYS A 217 -10.30 24.46 -20.99
N TYR A 218 -9.55 23.84 -21.90
CA TYR A 218 -8.38 23.02 -21.56
C TYR A 218 -7.35 23.79 -20.73
N CYS A 219 -6.97 25.00 -21.17
CA CYS A 219 -6.05 25.87 -20.44
C CYS A 219 -6.61 26.28 -19.07
N THR A 220 -7.92 26.56 -19.00
CA THR A 220 -8.61 26.85 -17.73
C THR A 220 -8.57 25.65 -16.78
N ASP A 221 -8.74 24.44 -17.30
CA ASP A 221 -8.70 23.20 -16.52
C ASP A 221 -7.29 22.92 -15.98
N ILE A 222 -6.22 23.24 -16.76
CA ILE A 222 -4.83 23.17 -16.29
C ILE A 222 -4.64 24.00 -15.02
N VAL A 223 -5.21 25.21 -14.96
CA VAL A 223 -5.03 26.12 -13.81
C VAL A 223 -5.87 25.69 -12.62
N ASN A 224 -7.14 25.37 -12.84
CA ASN A 224 -8.14 25.32 -11.77
C ASN A 224 -8.41 23.91 -11.23
N THR A 225 -7.84 22.87 -11.84
CA THR A 225 -8.14 21.48 -11.48
C THR A 225 -6.88 20.66 -11.22
N PRO A 226 -6.99 19.51 -10.52
CA PRO A 226 -5.92 18.53 -10.45
C PRO A 226 -5.82 17.68 -11.73
N ALA A 227 -6.10 18.24 -12.91
CA ALA A 227 -5.87 17.54 -14.17
C ALA A 227 -4.40 17.14 -14.28
N TRP A 228 -4.17 15.87 -14.66
CA TRP A 228 -2.85 15.32 -14.86
C TRP A 228 -2.21 16.02 -16.05
N GLY A 229 -0.99 16.52 -15.87
CA GLY A 229 -0.23 17.07 -17.00
C GLY A 229 0.38 15.95 -17.85
N GLY A 230 0.62 16.26 -19.12
CA GLY A 230 1.24 15.38 -20.08
C GLY A 230 2.33 16.09 -20.89
N GLN A 231 2.60 15.56 -22.08
CA GLN A 231 3.72 15.99 -22.92
C GLN A 231 3.63 17.47 -23.32
N LEU A 232 2.42 18.00 -23.57
CA LEU A 232 2.22 19.38 -24.00
C LEU A 232 2.55 20.36 -22.86
N GLU A 233 2.10 20.05 -21.65
CA GLU A 233 2.38 20.87 -20.46
C GLU A 233 3.87 20.81 -20.09
N ILE A 234 4.49 19.62 -20.22
CA ILE A 234 5.94 19.44 -20.04
C ILE A 234 6.68 20.32 -21.03
N TYR A 235 6.36 20.23 -22.32
CA TYR A 235 7.00 21.02 -23.37
C TYR A 235 6.85 22.51 -23.11
N ALA A 236 5.62 22.99 -22.87
CA ALA A 236 5.36 24.38 -22.52
C ALA A 236 6.20 24.82 -21.32
N THR A 237 6.21 24.01 -20.24
CA THR A 237 6.97 24.30 -19.02
C THR A 237 8.47 24.42 -19.29
N CYS A 238 9.05 23.48 -20.04
CA CYS A 238 10.47 23.49 -20.39
C CYS A 238 10.84 24.75 -21.18
N VAL A 239 10.02 25.10 -22.18
CA VAL A 239 10.32 26.24 -23.05
C VAL A 239 10.24 27.56 -22.30
N TRP A 240 9.19 27.81 -21.52
CA TRP A 240 9.06 29.10 -20.84
C TRP A 240 10.04 29.24 -19.66
N THR A 241 10.42 28.14 -19.00
CA THR A 241 11.45 28.17 -17.94
C THR A 241 12.87 28.22 -18.49
N GLY A 242 13.07 27.99 -19.79
CA GLY A 242 14.40 27.89 -20.42
C GLY A 242 15.20 26.66 -19.95
N GLY A 243 14.55 25.70 -19.30
CA GLY A 243 15.17 24.51 -18.72
C GLY A 243 14.97 23.27 -19.60
N ALA A 244 15.94 22.36 -19.57
CA ALA A 244 15.78 21.02 -20.12
C ALA A 244 15.24 20.07 -19.04
N LEU A 245 14.29 19.21 -19.40
CA LEU A 245 13.75 18.19 -18.49
C LEU A 245 14.17 16.80 -18.95
N GLN A 246 14.84 16.07 -18.06
CA GLN A 246 15.27 14.70 -18.31
C GLN A 246 14.31 13.72 -17.62
N PHE A 247 13.68 12.86 -18.42
CA PHE A 247 12.87 11.75 -17.94
C PHE A 247 13.72 10.50 -17.82
N CYS A 248 13.79 9.95 -16.62
CA CYS A 248 14.46 8.69 -16.33
C CYS A 248 13.40 7.63 -16.00
N GLY A 249 13.38 6.53 -16.74
CA GLY A 249 12.42 5.47 -16.52
C GLY A 249 12.90 4.12 -17.02
N THR A 250 12.17 3.08 -16.64
CA THR A 250 12.37 1.73 -17.16
C THR A 250 11.21 1.37 -18.08
N THR A 251 11.51 0.80 -19.24
CA THR A 251 10.50 0.18 -20.11
C THR A 251 10.82 -1.30 -20.18
N GLY A 252 10.15 -2.08 -19.34
CA GLY A 252 10.58 -3.46 -19.04
C GLY A 252 11.92 -3.46 -18.31
N HIS A 253 12.87 -4.30 -18.75
CA HIS A 253 14.20 -4.41 -18.11
C HIS A 253 15.23 -3.37 -18.61
N LYS A 254 14.85 -2.46 -19.50
CA LYS A 254 15.77 -1.46 -20.06
C LYS A 254 15.51 -0.10 -19.45
N TYR A 255 16.56 0.49 -18.90
CA TYR A 255 16.58 1.90 -18.52
C TYR A 255 16.60 2.79 -19.76
N ARG A 256 15.80 3.85 -19.75
CA ARG A 256 15.67 4.80 -20.83
C ARG A 256 15.71 6.22 -20.27
N GLU A 257 16.42 7.07 -21.00
CA GLU A 257 16.47 8.49 -20.74
C GLU A 257 15.87 9.20 -21.93
N GLN A 258 15.00 10.17 -21.66
CA GLN A 258 14.43 11.04 -22.68
C GLN A 258 14.64 12.47 -22.22
N LEU A 259 15.40 13.23 -23.01
CA LEU A 259 15.64 14.63 -22.78
C LEU A 259 14.62 15.43 -23.59
N VAL A 260 13.89 16.31 -22.91
CA VAL A 260 13.09 17.35 -23.52
C VAL A 260 13.92 18.62 -23.48
N LEU A 261 14.48 18.98 -24.64
CA LEU A 261 15.19 20.24 -24.82
C LEU A 261 14.19 21.29 -25.31
N PRO A 262 14.23 22.52 -24.77
CA PRO A 262 13.62 23.63 -25.47
C PRO A 262 14.39 23.84 -26.77
N ASP A 263 13.69 23.93 -27.90
CA ASP A 263 14.32 24.40 -29.14
C ASP A 263 14.84 25.82 -28.84
N ILE A 264 16.18 25.97 -28.83
CA ILE A 264 16.86 27.24 -28.54
C ILE A 264 16.63 28.16 -29.75
N ASN A 265 15.44 28.76 -29.81
CA ASN A 265 15.08 29.80 -30.75
C ASN A 265 14.19 30.83 -30.04
N CYS A 266 14.56 31.18 -28.80
CA CYS A 266 14.03 32.37 -28.14
C CYS A 266 14.82 33.58 -28.65
N HIS A 267 14.29 34.25 -29.68
CA HIS A 267 14.51 35.68 -29.82
C HIS A 267 14.00 36.33 -28.53
N LEU A 268 14.94 36.81 -27.69
CA LEU A 268 14.62 37.84 -26.72
C LEU A 268 14.16 39.04 -27.53
N GLU A 269 12.85 39.31 -27.55
CA GLU A 269 12.39 40.66 -27.84
C GLU A 269 12.74 41.50 -26.61
N ASP A 270 13.69 42.42 -26.81
CA ASP A 270 14.14 43.41 -25.85
C ASP A 270 12.94 44.19 -25.30
N GLY A 271 12.74 44.11 -23.98
CA GLY A 271 11.87 45.03 -23.26
C GLY A 271 12.66 46.29 -22.91
N ASP A 272 12.32 47.40 -23.56
CA ASP A 272 12.85 48.73 -23.27
C ASP A 272 12.55 49.16 -21.81
N LEU A 273 13.56 49.82 -21.23
CA LEU A 273 13.57 50.55 -19.95
C LEU A 273 12.63 51.77 -19.96
#